data_AF-Q879T0-F1
#
_entry.id   AF-Q879T0-F1
#
_cell.length_a   1.000
_cell.length_b   1.000
_cell.length_c   1.000
_cell.angle_alpha   90.00
_cell.angle_beta   90.00
_cell.angle_gamma   90.00
#
_symmetry.space_group_name_H-M   'P 1'
#
loop_
_entity.id
_entity.type
_entity.pdbx_description
1 polymer ?
#
loop_
_entity_poly.entity_id
_entity_poly.type
_entity_poly.pdbx_seq_one_letter_code
_entity_poly.pdbx_strand_id
1 'polypeptide(L)'
;MVDKKNTRNELVIFGIKVKATPRGSVGGSNKSGTTKVFDSHALTDAQIKDYAQQLTGGVPLKQTSRPGVYMAELSDGTKVTLRSESSSKASTQARWTIDIEKNPSLRGVKKEKVELKFR
;
A
#
# COMPACT_ATOMS: atom_id res chain seq x y z
N MET A 1 -13.29 -5.83 8.60
CA MET A 1 -14.18 -4.64 8.56
C MET A 1 -13.49 -3.54 7.77
N VAL A 2 -13.96 -3.27 6.54
CA VAL A 2 -13.60 -2.04 5.81
C VAL A 2 -14.77 -1.09 6.00
N ASP A 3 -14.67 -0.26 7.04
CA ASP A 3 -15.66 0.77 7.31
C ASP A 3 -15.54 1.85 6.23
N LYS A 4 -16.63 2.09 5.50
CA LYS A 4 -16.77 3.12 4.47
C LYS A 4 -16.50 4.53 5.02
N LYS A 5 -16.49 4.71 6.36
CA LYS A 5 -16.17 5.94 7.08
C LYS A 5 -14.77 6.00 7.66
N ASN A 6 -13.96 4.93 7.61
CA ASN A 6 -12.61 4.98 8.19
C ASN A 6 -11.62 5.63 7.22
N THR A 7 -11.71 6.96 7.18
CA THR A 7 -10.78 7.89 6.56
C THR A 7 -9.47 7.93 7.35
N ARG A 8 -8.73 6.80 7.44
CA ARG A 8 -7.34 6.86 7.92
C ARG A 8 -6.52 7.63 6.89
N ASN A 9 -6.55 8.96 7.02
CA ASN A 9 -5.66 9.89 6.36
C ASN A 9 -4.31 9.91 7.07
N GLU A 10 -4.10 9.05 8.06
CA GLU A 10 -2.85 8.86 8.76
C GLU A 10 -2.56 7.37 8.90
N LEU A 11 -1.29 6.99 8.73
CA LEU A 11 -0.76 5.70 9.14
C LEU A 11 0.30 5.93 10.19
N VAL A 12 0.37 5.04 11.18
CA VAL A 12 1.47 5.01 12.15
C VAL A 12 2.31 3.78 11.84
N ILE A 13 3.55 4.00 11.44
CA ILE A 13 4.52 2.97 11.06
C ILE A 13 5.70 3.12 12.00
N PHE A 14 5.91 2.14 12.88
CA PHE A 14 6.97 2.15 13.90
C PHE A 14 7.02 3.45 14.72
N GLY A 15 5.85 3.94 15.16
CA GLY A 15 5.70 5.19 15.91
C GLY A 15 5.76 6.47 15.07
N ILE A 16 6.12 6.39 13.78
CA ILE A 16 6.15 7.53 12.87
C ILE A 16 4.78 7.68 12.21
N LYS A 17 4.17 8.85 12.39
CA LYS A 17 2.90 9.19 11.77
C LYS A 17 3.14 9.78 10.38
N VAL A 18 2.57 9.16 9.35
CA VAL A 18 2.57 9.66 7.96
C VAL A 18 1.16 10.01 7.53
N LYS A 19 1.00 11.12 6.79
CA LYS A 19 -0.30 11.62 6.35
C LYS A 19 -0.54 11.29 4.88
N ALA A 20 -1.76 10.86 4.56
CA ALA A 20 -2.22 10.70 3.19
C ALA A 20 -2.47 12.07 2.57
N THR A 21 -2.12 12.22 1.30
CA THR A 21 -2.45 13.42 0.53
C THR A 21 -3.95 13.52 0.26
N PRO A 22 -4.47 14.75 0.09
CA PRO A 22 -5.89 15.00 -0.13
C PRO A 22 -6.47 14.19 -1.30
N ARG A 23 -7.74 13.81 -1.15
CA ARG A 23 -8.43 13.00 -2.15
C ARG A 23 -8.62 13.79 -3.45
N GLY A 24 -8.31 13.19 -4.59
CA GLY A 24 -8.45 13.81 -5.91
C GLY A 24 -7.42 14.88 -6.22
N SER A 25 -6.39 15.06 -5.37
CA SER A 25 -5.26 15.93 -5.66
C SER A 25 -4.36 15.34 -6.75
N VAL A 26 -3.68 16.21 -7.50
CA VAL A 26 -2.71 15.81 -8.53
C VAL A 26 -1.61 14.96 -7.88
N GLY A 27 -1.39 13.76 -8.43
CA GLY A 27 -0.41 12.82 -7.87
C GLY A 27 -0.76 12.26 -6.49
N GLY A 28 -1.98 12.50 -5.99
CA GLY A 28 -2.39 12.13 -4.65
C GLY A 28 -3.39 10.98 -4.59
N SER A 29 -4.03 10.85 -3.43
CA SER A 29 -5.02 9.82 -3.17
C SER A 29 -6.22 9.94 -4.12
N ASN A 30 -6.39 9.02 -5.06
CA ASN A 30 -7.62 8.24 -5.14
C ASN A 30 -9.03 8.84 -4.83
N LYS A 31 -9.79 9.38 -5.81
CA LYS A 31 -11.23 9.66 -5.64
C LYS A 31 -12.12 8.44 -5.34
N SER A 32 -11.66 7.19 -5.43
CA SER A 32 -12.44 6.02 -4.97
C SER A 32 -12.03 5.52 -3.59
N GLY A 33 -10.94 6.04 -3.01
CA GLY A 33 -10.41 5.60 -1.72
C GLY A 33 -9.59 4.30 -1.80
N THR A 34 -9.43 3.72 -2.99
CA THR A 34 -8.66 2.48 -3.21
C THR A 34 -7.17 2.74 -3.37
N THR A 35 -6.75 3.96 -3.68
CA THR A 35 -5.34 4.37 -3.70
C THR A 35 -5.13 5.47 -2.67
N LYS A 36 -4.22 5.25 -1.73
CA LYS A 36 -3.75 6.26 -0.77
C LYS A 36 -2.28 6.55 -1.03
N VAL A 37 -1.92 7.83 -1.10
CA VAL A 37 -0.52 8.25 -1.22
C VAL A 37 -0.13 8.99 0.04
N PHE A 38 0.88 8.49 0.74
CA PHE A 38 1.38 9.04 2.00
C PHE A 38 2.63 9.87 1.76
N ASP A 39 2.70 11.03 2.42
CA ASP A 39 3.94 11.76 2.63
C ASP A 39 4.80 10.97 3.61
N SER A 40 5.86 10.35 3.07
CA SER A 40 6.65 9.35 3.77
C SER A 40 8.12 9.73 3.87
N HIS A 41 8.47 11.01 3.71
CA HIS A 41 9.86 11.48 3.82
C HIS A 41 10.50 11.15 5.17
N ALA A 42 9.69 11.06 6.23
CA ALA A 42 10.14 10.64 7.57
C ALA A 42 10.41 9.13 7.69
N LEU A 43 10.01 8.30 6.72
CA LEU A 43 10.22 6.86 6.71
C LEU A 43 11.42 6.48 5.84
N THR A 44 12.26 5.61 6.38
CA THR A 44 13.28 4.89 5.61
C THR A 44 12.64 3.84 4.72
N ASP A 45 13.35 3.46 3.65
CA ASP A 45 12.95 2.35 2.79
C ASP A 45 12.79 1.04 3.58
N ALA A 46 13.67 0.78 4.56
CA ALA A 46 13.58 -0.41 5.42
C ALA A 46 12.26 -0.42 6.20
N GLN A 47 11.87 0.70 6.83
CA GLN A 47 10.60 0.79 7.55
C GLN A 47 9.38 0.56 6.65
N ILE A 48 9.40 1.03 5.41
CA ILE A 48 8.30 0.77 4.47
C ILE A 48 8.24 -0.73 4.10
N LYS A 49 9.40 -1.37 3.88
CA LYS A 49 9.50 -2.79 3.58
C LYS A 49 9.07 -3.66 4.76
N ASP A 50 9.50 -3.31 5.97
CA ASP A 50 9.12 -4.01 7.20
C ASP A 50 7.63 -3.86 7.48
N TYR A 51 7.05 -2.68 7.22
CA TYR A 51 5.60 -2.50 7.28
C TYR A 51 4.88 -3.38 6.26
N ALA A 52 5.38 -3.49 5.02
CA ALA A 52 4.83 -4.42 4.04
C ALA A 52 4.91 -5.88 4.52
N GLN A 53 6.01 -6.27 5.16
CA GLN A 53 6.19 -7.59 5.74
C GLN A 53 5.21 -7.83 6.90
N GLN A 54 4.91 -6.84 7.75
CA GLN A 54 3.91 -6.97 8.81
C GLN A 54 2.50 -7.23 8.27
N LEU A 55 2.13 -6.61 7.15
CA LEU A 55 0.81 -6.82 6.53
C LEU A 55 0.57 -8.25 6.04
N THR A 56 1.62 -9.07 5.96
CA THR A 56 1.52 -10.49 5.58
C THR A 56 1.17 -11.43 6.74
N GLY A 57 1.11 -10.94 7.98
CA GLY A 57 0.86 -11.78 9.14
C GLY A 57 1.95 -12.84 9.39
N GLY A 58 3.17 -12.62 8.90
CA GLY A 58 4.32 -13.51 9.08
C GLY A 58 4.70 -14.35 7.86
N VAL A 59 3.91 -14.32 6.78
CA VAL A 59 4.28 -14.98 5.52
C VAL A 59 5.39 -14.18 4.82
N PRO A 60 6.57 -14.75 4.54
CA PRO A 60 7.68 -13.98 3.96
C PRO A 60 7.35 -13.41 2.57
N LEU A 61 7.65 -12.13 2.36
CA LEU A 61 7.69 -11.52 1.03
C LEU A 61 8.86 -12.11 0.24
N LYS A 62 8.59 -12.77 -0.88
CA LYS A 62 9.63 -13.33 -1.76
C LYS A 62 9.73 -12.54 -3.04
N GLN A 63 10.97 -12.29 -3.51
CA GLN A 63 11.16 -11.63 -4.79
C GLN A 63 10.57 -12.51 -5.90
N THR A 64 9.79 -11.89 -6.78
CA THR A 64 9.24 -12.55 -7.97
C THR A 64 10.32 -12.66 -9.05
N SER A 65 9.96 -13.18 -10.22
CA SER A 65 10.84 -13.12 -11.41
C SER A 65 11.16 -11.69 -11.86
N ARG A 66 10.40 -10.68 -11.40
CA ARG A 66 10.67 -9.26 -11.65
C ARG A 66 11.50 -8.68 -10.51
N PRO A 67 12.73 -8.19 -10.77
CA PRO A 67 13.55 -7.53 -9.77
C PRO A 67 12.82 -6.36 -9.12
N GLY A 68 12.96 -6.21 -7.80
CA GLY A 68 12.30 -5.12 -7.06
C GLY A 68 10.80 -5.31 -6.84
N VAL A 69 10.23 -6.47 -7.19
CA VAL A 69 8.84 -6.85 -6.89
C VAL A 69 8.84 -8.07 -5.99
N TYR A 70 8.24 -7.93 -4.81
CA TYR A 70 8.16 -8.97 -3.79
C TYR A 70 6.70 -9.27 -3.48
N MET A 71 6.36 -10.55 -3.33
CA MET A 71 4.97 -10.97 -3.11
C MET A 71 4.89 -12.02 -1.99
N ALA A 72 3.81 -11.95 -1.22
CA ALA A 72 3.32 -13.02 -0.35
C ALA A 72 1.86 -13.33 -0.71
N GLU A 73 1.52 -14.61 -0.73
CA GLU A 73 0.15 -15.09 -0.85
C GLU A 73 -0.23 -15.77 0.48
N LEU A 74 -1.30 -15.27 1.10
CA LEU A 74 -1.76 -15.73 2.40
C LEU A 74 -2.75 -16.87 2.24
N SER A 75 -3.01 -17.60 3.33
CA SER A 75 -3.91 -18.77 3.32
C SER A 75 -5.36 -18.43 2.95
N ASP A 76 -5.79 -17.17 3.14
CA ASP A 76 -7.11 -16.69 2.75
C ASP A 76 -7.20 -16.21 1.29
N GLY A 77 -6.12 -16.39 0.51
CA GLY A 77 -6.01 -15.96 -0.87
C GLY A 77 -5.58 -14.49 -1.06
N THR A 78 -5.41 -13.73 0.03
CA THR A 78 -4.88 -12.36 -0.03
C THR A 78 -3.49 -12.37 -0.67
N LYS A 79 -3.26 -11.46 -1.61
CA LYS A 79 -1.93 -11.18 -2.16
C LYS A 79 -1.45 -9.83 -1.68
N VAL A 80 -0.28 -9.80 -1.07
CA VAL A 80 0.44 -8.57 -0.68
C VAL A 80 1.66 -8.45 -1.58
N THR A 81 1.72 -7.37 -2.37
CA THR A 81 2.85 -7.11 -3.27
C THR A 81 3.53 -5.80 -2.91
N LEU A 82 4.83 -5.85 -2.65
CA LEU A 82 5.70 -4.69 -2.48
C LEU A 82 6.50 -4.45 -3.76
N ARG A 83 6.50 -3.21 -4.27
CA ARG A 83 7.24 -2.85 -5.49
C ARG A 83 7.78 -1.43 -5.48
N SER A 84 8.96 -1.22 -6.05
CA SER A 84 9.55 0.10 -6.28
C SER A 84 9.08 0.77 -7.57
N GLU A 85 8.45 0.00 -8.47
CA GLU A 85 7.99 0.47 -9.78
C GLU A 85 6.46 0.52 -9.88
N SER A 86 5.95 1.57 -10.50
CA SER A 86 4.52 1.82 -10.69
C SER A 86 4.26 2.66 -11.93
N SER A 87 3.21 2.36 -12.69
CA SER A 87 2.83 3.18 -13.85
C SER A 87 2.51 4.64 -13.46
N SER A 88 2.09 4.87 -12.21
CA SER A 88 1.87 6.20 -11.64
C SER A 88 3.05 6.73 -10.83
N LYS A 89 4.25 6.14 -10.93
CA LYS A 89 5.45 6.59 -10.19
C LYS A 89 5.81 8.03 -10.51
N ALA A 90 5.79 8.41 -11.79
CA ALA A 90 6.09 9.79 -12.20
C ALA A 90 5.09 10.81 -11.62
N SER A 91 3.80 10.48 -11.59
CA SER A 91 2.76 11.39 -11.10
C SER A 91 2.64 11.41 -9.58
N THR A 92 2.86 10.27 -8.91
CA THR A 92 2.73 10.16 -7.44
C THR A 92 4.03 10.38 -6.69
N GLN A 93 5.17 10.32 -7.40
CA GLN A 93 6.52 10.34 -6.86
C GLN A 93 6.79 9.25 -5.81
N ALA A 94 5.99 8.18 -5.82
CA ALA A 94 6.09 7.11 -4.86
C ALA A 94 7.39 6.30 -5.05
N ARG A 95 8.17 6.17 -3.97
CA ARG A 95 9.36 5.31 -3.90
C ARG A 95 8.99 3.84 -3.77
N TRP A 96 7.94 3.55 -3.01
CA TRP A 96 7.41 2.20 -2.79
C TRP A 96 5.88 2.18 -2.90
N THR A 97 5.34 1.10 -3.44
CA THR A 97 3.91 0.79 -3.47
C THR A 97 3.66 -0.58 -2.86
N ILE A 98 2.65 -0.68 -1.99
CA ILE A 98 2.10 -1.92 -1.47
C ILE A 98 0.72 -2.11 -2.09
N ASP A 99 0.53 -3.20 -2.81
CA ASP A 99 -0.77 -3.63 -3.33
C ASP A 99 -1.32 -4.74 -2.42
N ILE A 100 -2.59 -4.61 -2.03
CA ILE A 100 -3.35 -5.64 -1.32
C ILE A 100 -4.52 -6.04 -2.20
N GLU A 101 -4.53 -7.29 -2.65
CA GLU A 101 -5.48 -7.83 -3.61
C GLU A 101 -6.12 -9.11 -3.08
N LYS A 102 -7.32 -9.42 -3.57
CA LYS A 102 -8.05 -10.67 -3.26
C LYS A 102 -8.31 -10.91 -1.77
N ASN A 103 -8.16 -9.88 -0.94
CA ASN A 103 -8.49 -9.98 0.46
C ASN A 103 -10.01 -10.10 0.63
N PRO A 104 -10.53 -11.11 1.37
CA PRO A 104 -11.97 -11.29 1.55
C PRO A 104 -12.70 -10.07 2.13
N SER A 105 -12.01 -9.21 2.88
CA SER A 105 -12.59 -7.98 3.42
C SER A 105 -12.76 -6.85 2.38
N LEU A 106 -12.16 -6.99 1.19
CA LEU A 106 -12.28 -6.06 0.07
C LEU A 106 -13.42 -6.41 -0.89
N ARG A 107 -14.23 -7.43 -0.60
CA ARG A 107 -15.42 -7.75 -1.41
C ARG A 107 -16.33 -6.52 -1.54
N GLY A 108 -16.68 -6.16 -2.77
CA GLY A 108 -17.45 -4.96 -3.08
C GLY A 108 -16.64 -3.66 -3.19
N VAL A 109 -15.31 -3.71 -2.99
CA VAL A 109 -14.40 -2.63 -3.37
C VAL A 109 -14.10 -2.70 -4.86
N LYS A 110 -14.03 -1.55 -5.54
CA LYS A 110 -13.73 -1.48 -6.98
C LYS A 110 -12.40 -2.19 -7.27
N LYS A 111 -12.43 -3.23 -8.11
CA LYS A 111 -11.32 -4.11 -8.48
C LYS A 111 -10.72 -4.94 -7.32
N GLU A 112 -11.38 -4.98 -6.16
CA GLU A 112 -10.95 -5.75 -4.96
C GLU A 112 -9.46 -5.54 -4.61
N LYS A 113 -8.97 -4.32 -4.87
CA LYS A 113 -7.58 -3.92 -4.74
C LYS A 113 -7.48 -2.62 -3.97
N VAL A 114 -6.53 -2.57 -3.04
CA VAL A 114 -6.07 -1.35 -2.38
C VAL A 114 -4.59 -1.14 -2.69
N GLU A 115 -4.21 0.09 -2.98
CA GLU A 115 -2.82 0.52 -3.18
C GLU A 115 -2.43 1.55 -2.11
N LEU A 116 -1.35 1.27 -1.38
CA LEU A 116 -0.69 2.20 -0.47
C LEU A 116 0.62 2.65 -1.09
N LYS A 117 0.78 3.95 -1.32
CA LYS A 117 1.94 4.54 -1.99
C LYS A 117 2.70 5.44 -1.03
N PHE A 118 4.02 5.37 -1.04
CA PHE A 118 4.90 6.11 -0.15
C PHE A 118 5.79 7.03 -0.98
N ARG A 119 5.53 8.35 -0.95
CA ARG A 119 6.34 9.38 -1.62
C ARG A 119 7.47 9.83 -0.69
#